data_AF-A0A952SWP2-F1
#
_entry.id   AF-A0A952SWP2-F1
#
_cell.length_a   1.000
_cell.length_b   1.000
_cell.length_c   1.000
_cell.angle_alpha   90.00
_cell.angle_beta   90.00
_cell.angle_gamma   90.00
#
_symmetry.space_group_name_H-M   'P 1'
#
loop_
_entity.id
_entity.type
_entity.pdbx_description
1 polymer ?
#
loop_
_entity_poly.entity_id
_entity_poly.type
_entity_poly.pdbx_seq_one_letter_code
_entity_poly.pdbx_strand_id
1 'polypeptide(L)'
;MAVFAYRVARADGSLIQGYLEGEGEAAVRAKLESQGLLVFTLHRRGAHPTRARRSWSFGGLPFGQFLIFNQELLALIKSGLPILRVWDLLIDRAG
;
A
#
# COMPACT_ATOMS: atom_id res chain seq x y z
N MET A 1 -11.54 -11.22 -23.28
CA MET A 1 -10.43 -10.78 -22.40
C MET A 1 -10.26 -9.27 -22.47
N ALA A 2 -9.78 -8.66 -21.40
CA ALA A 2 -9.50 -7.23 -21.34
C ALA A 2 -8.06 -6.98 -20.88
N VAL A 3 -7.48 -5.87 -21.32
CA VAL A 3 -6.16 -5.43 -20.86
C VAL A 3 -6.33 -4.54 -19.63
N PHE A 4 -5.52 -4.75 -18.61
CA PHE A 4 -5.52 -3.96 -17.38
C PHE A 4 -4.16 -3.28 -17.21
N ALA A 5 -4.16 -2.00 -16.90
CA ALA A 5 -2.98 -1.27 -16.47
C ALA A 5 -2.81 -1.46 -14.97
N TYR A 6 -1.59 -1.79 -14.53
CA TYR A 6 -1.29 -2.00 -13.13
C TYR A 6 -0.10 -1.17 -12.66
N ARG A 7 -0.09 -0.87 -11.36
CA ARG A 7 1.07 -0.38 -10.61
C ARG A 7 1.24 -1.26 -9.38
N VAL A 8 2.38 -1.91 -9.27
CA VAL A 8 2.69 -2.86 -8.20
C VAL A 8 4.04 -2.54 -7.54
N ALA A 9 4.22 -2.96 -6.29
CA ALA A 9 5.52 -2.99 -5.62
C ALA A 9 6.03 -4.42 -5.47
N ARG A 10 7.34 -4.58 -5.56
CA ARG A 10 8.04 -5.78 -5.08
C ARG A 10 8.37 -5.64 -3.60
N ALA A 11 8.77 -6.75 -2.98
CA ALA A 11 9.19 -6.80 -1.58
C ALA A 11 10.40 -5.88 -1.27
N ASP A 12 11.23 -5.58 -2.26
CA ASP A 12 12.35 -4.62 -2.16
C ASP A 12 11.91 -3.15 -2.26
N GLY A 13 10.60 -2.89 -2.41
CA GLY A 13 10.03 -1.56 -2.56
C GLY A 13 10.08 -1.00 -3.98
N SER A 14 10.63 -1.72 -4.96
CA SER A 14 10.68 -1.26 -6.33
C SER A 14 9.28 -1.25 -6.97
N LEU A 15 8.98 -0.17 -7.70
CA LEU A 15 7.69 0.05 -8.34
C LEU A 15 7.71 -0.38 -9.81
N ILE A 16 6.74 -1.19 -10.20
CA ILE A 16 6.59 -1.67 -11.57
C ILE A 16 5.23 -1.26 -12.11
N GLN A 17 5.23 -0.75 -13.32
CA GLN A 17 4.02 -0.44 -14.07
C GLN A 17 4.01 -1.26 -15.36
N GLY A 18 2.82 -1.69 -15.76
CA GLY A 18 2.69 -2.51 -16.94
C GLY A 18 1.24 -2.78 -17.30
N TYR A 19 1.08 -3.74 -18.19
CA TYR A 19 -0.22 -4.14 -18.66
C TYR A 19 -0.35 -5.66 -18.66
N LEU A 20 -1.50 -6.16 -18.23
CA LEU A 20 -1.79 -7.58 -18.19
C LEU A 20 -3.17 -7.87 -18.78
N GLU A 21 -3.26 -8.89 -19.61
CA GLU A 21 -4.53 -9.40 -20.09
C GLU A 21 -5.15 -10.37 -19.08
N GLY A 22 -6.46 -10.25 -18.89
CA GLY A 22 -7.21 -11.16 -18.04
C GLY A 22 -8.71 -11.08 -18.24
N GLU A 23 -9.42 -11.97 -17.55
CA GLU A 23 -10.88 -12.07 -17.61
C GLU A 23 -11.57 -10.97 -16.78
N GLY A 24 -10.91 -10.47 -15.73
CA GLY A 24 -11.42 -9.42 -14.85
C GLY A 24 -10.36 -8.86 -13.88
N GLU A 25 -10.70 -7.76 -13.20
CA GLU A 25 -9.80 -7.09 -12.23
C GLU A 25 -9.37 -8.03 -11.10
N ALA A 26 -10.30 -8.82 -10.56
CA ALA A 26 -10.02 -9.76 -9.48
C ALA A 26 -9.05 -10.88 -9.89
N ALA A 27 -9.22 -11.44 -11.09
CA ALA A 27 -8.33 -12.47 -11.62
C ALA A 27 -6.91 -11.94 -11.89
N VAL A 28 -6.81 -10.73 -12.42
CA VAL A 28 -5.52 -10.06 -12.67
C VAL A 28 -4.83 -9.69 -11.36
N ARG A 29 -5.59 -9.20 -10.37
CA ARG A 29 -5.08 -8.94 -9.02
C ARG A 29 -4.53 -10.19 -8.36
N ALA A 30 -5.31 -11.27 -8.33
CA ALA A 30 -4.89 -12.53 -7.72
C ALA A 30 -3.62 -13.08 -8.39
N LYS A 31 -3.49 -12.92 -9.71
CA LYS A 31 -2.29 -13.31 -10.46
C LYS A 31 -1.06 -12.46 -10.13
N LEU A 32 -1.22 -11.15 -9.88
CA LEU A 32 -0.12 -10.29 -9.46
C LEU A 32 0.27 -10.56 -8.01
N GLU A 33 -0.71 -10.74 -7.12
CA GLU A 33 -0.48 -11.03 -5.70
C GLU A 33 0.16 -12.41 -5.50
N SER A 34 -0.20 -13.42 -6.30
CA SER A 34 0.46 -14.75 -6.26
C SER A 34 1.92 -14.72 -6.71
N GLN A 35 2.36 -13.67 -7.40
CA GLN A 35 3.77 -13.43 -7.73
C GLN A 35 4.54 -12.72 -6.61
N GLY A 36 3.91 -12.50 -5.44
CA GLY A 36 4.49 -11.77 -4.33
C GLY A 36 4.56 -10.25 -4.57
N LEU A 37 3.72 -9.73 -5.48
CA LEU A 37 3.66 -8.30 -5.80
C LEU A 37 2.50 -7.65 -5.04
N LEU A 38 2.76 -6.50 -4.43
CA LEU A 38 1.74 -5.69 -3.79
C LEU A 38 1.07 -4.79 -4.83
N VAL A 39 -0.24 -4.96 -5.05
CA VAL A 39 -0.98 -4.19 -6.07
C VAL A 39 -1.49 -2.85 -5.52
N PHE A 40 -0.88 -1.75 -5.98
CA PHE A 40 -1.31 -0.39 -5.63
C PHE A 40 -2.49 0.11 -6.46
N THR A 41 -2.40 -0.01 -7.78
CA THR A 41 -3.48 0.38 -8.68
C THR A 41 -3.68 -0.68 -9.74
N LEU A 42 -4.94 -0.92 -10.10
CA LEU A 42 -5.32 -1.82 -11.17
C LEU A 42 -6.60 -1.27 -11.81
N HIS A 43 -6.59 -1.07 -13.12
CA HIS A 43 -7.73 -0.54 -13.86
C HIS A 43 -7.74 -1.05 -15.31
N ARG A 44 -8.94 -1.23 -15.87
CA ARG A 44 -9.12 -1.71 -17.24
C ARG A 44 -8.71 -0.63 -18.25
N ARG A 45 -7.92 -1.00 -19.25
CA ARG A 45 -7.48 -0.12 -20.35
C ARG A 45 -8.73 0.29 -21.17
N GLY A 46 -8.88 1.59 -21.41
CA GLY A 46 -10.07 2.15 -22.09
C GLY A 46 -11.21 2.57 -21.15
N ALA A 47 -11.16 2.19 -19.86
CA ALA A 47 -11.90 2.93 -18.86
C ALA A 47 -11.19 4.29 -18.72
N HIS A 48 -11.84 5.37 -19.15
CA HIS A 48 -11.35 6.71 -18.84
C HIS A 48 -11.25 6.76 -17.31
N PRO A 49 -10.11 7.16 -16.73
CA PRO A 49 -10.05 7.43 -15.31
C PRO A 49 -10.91 8.68 -15.11
N THR A 50 -12.23 8.50 -14.98
CA THR A 50 -12.94 9.37 -14.05
C THR A 50 -12.09 9.29 -12.80
N ARG A 51 -11.78 10.44 -12.20
CA ARG A 51 -11.12 10.51 -10.91
C ARG A 51 -12.01 9.87 -9.84
N ALA A 52 -12.43 8.61 -9.98
CA ALA A 52 -12.18 7.64 -8.95
C ALA A 52 -10.66 7.64 -8.67
N ARG A 53 -10.20 8.73 -8.04
CA ARG A 53 -9.60 8.55 -6.74
C ARG A 53 -10.54 7.57 -6.03
N ARG A 54 -10.31 6.26 -6.19
CA ARG A 54 -10.21 5.41 -5.01
C ARG A 54 -9.16 6.16 -4.20
N SER A 55 -9.64 7.18 -3.48
CA SER A 55 -8.98 7.61 -2.27
C SER A 55 -8.75 6.28 -1.62
N TRP A 56 -7.48 5.98 -1.44
CA TRP A 56 -7.12 4.99 -0.49
C TRP A 56 -7.78 5.51 0.79
N SER A 57 -9.00 5.07 1.04
CA SER A 57 -9.59 5.05 2.34
C SER A 57 -8.75 3.99 3.06
N PHE A 58 -7.48 4.34 3.35
CA PHE A 58 -7.08 4.36 4.74
C PHE A 58 -8.28 4.97 5.43
N GLY A 59 -9.20 4.12 5.94
CA GLY A 59 -10.26 4.61 6.80
C GLY A 59 -9.51 5.45 7.81
N GLY A 60 -9.68 6.77 7.71
CA GLY A 60 -8.66 7.70 8.18
C GLY A 60 -8.30 7.30 9.59
N LEU A 61 -7.01 6.98 9.83
CA LEU A 61 -6.55 6.57 11.15
C LEU A 61 -7.22 7.53 12.14
N PRO A 62 -8.06 7.03 13.07
CA PRO A 62 -8.80 7.89 13.97
C PRO A 62 -7.85 8.92 14.55
N PHE A 63 -8.18 10.21 14.49
CA PHE A 63 -7.24 11.28 14.81
C PHE A 63 -6.54 11.07 16.17
N GLY A 64 -7.26 10.51 17.14
CA GLY A 64 -6.69 10.09 18.42
C GLY A 64 -5.59 9.02 18.30
N GLN A 65 -5.80 7.97 17.51
CA GLN A 65 -4.78 6.93 17.26
C GLN A 65 -3.57 7.52 16.53
N PHE A 66 -3.78 8.42 15.57
CA PHE A 66 -2.68 9.11 14.88
C PHE A 66 -1.86 10.01 15.82
N LEU A 67 -2.53 10.73 16.74
CA LEU A 67 -1.84 11.55 17.73
C LEU A 67 -1.02 10.70 18.71
N ILE A 68 -1.59 9.62 19.22
CA ILE A 68 -0.90 8.70 20.14
C ILE A 68 0.33 8.11 19.45
N PHE A 69 0.16 7.61 18.22
CA PHE A 69 1.28 7.10 17.41
C PHE A 69 2.40 8.14 17.26
N ASN A 70 2.06 9.38 16.90
CA ASN A 70 3.08 10.43 16.73
C ASN A 70 3.79 10.80 18.03
N GLN A 71 3.08 10.80 19.16
CA GLN A 71 3.70 11.09 20.46
C GLN A 71 4.69 9.99 20.85
N GLU A 72 4.34 8.72 20.62
CA GLU A 72 5.19 7.57 20.89
C GLU A 72 6.42 7.55 19.97
N LEU A 73 6.22 7.75 18.68
CA LEU A 73 7.30 7.91 17.70
C LEU A 73 8.25 9.04 18.11
N LEU A 74 7.72 10.21 18.47
CA LEU A 74 8.53 11.36 18.90
C LEU A 74 9.34 11.05 20.15
N ALA A 75 8.75 10.37 21.13
CA ALA A 75 9.44 9.99 22.37
C ALA A 75 10.59 9.02 22.09
N LEU A 76 10.36 8.01 21.25
CA LEU A 76 11.36 7.01 20.87
C LEU A 76 12.48 7.60 20.00
N ILE A 77 12.19 8.56 19.12
CA ILE A 77 13.23 9.28 18.37
C ILE A 77 14.06 10.15 19.31
N LYS A 78 13.41 10.89 20.22
CA LYS A 78 14.09 11.78 21.18
C LYS A 78 14.97 11.04 22.17
N SER A 79 14.74 9.76 22.43
CA SER A 79 15.62 8.94 23.27
C SER A 79 16.90 8.51 22.55
N GLY A 80 17.07 8.83 21.26
CA GLY A 80 18.25 8.51 20.47
C GLY A 80 18.29 7.08 19.94
N LEU A 81 17.15 6.39 19.90
CA LEU A 81 17.07 5.04 19.34
C LEU A 81 17.27 5.07 17.81
N PRO A 82 17.98 4.07 17.24
CA PRO A 82 18.06 3.93 15.79
C PRO A 82 16.67 3.78 15.18
N ILE A 83 16.43 4.46 14.05
CA ILE A 83 15.09 4.54 13.44
C ILE A 83 14.46 3.17 13.17
N LEU A 84 15.25 2.17 12.78
CA LEU A 84 14.76 0.80 12.57
C LEU A 84 14.21 0.17 13.85
N ARG A 85 14.93 0.32 14.97
CA ARG A 85 14.47 -0.16 16.28
C ARG A 85 13.20 0.55 16.74
N VAL A 86 13.06 1.83 16.43
CA VAL A 86 11.84 2.58 16.71
C VAL A 86 10.65 1.98 15.95
N TRP A 87 10.82 1.63 14.68
CA TRP A 87 9.79 0.96 13.90
C TRP A 87 9.42 -0.42 14.46
N ASP A 88 10.41 -1.25 14.78
CA ASP A 88 10.17 -2.58 15.36
C ASP A 88 9.30 -2.48 16.63
N LEU A 89 9.65 -1.56 17.54
CA LEU A 89 8.90 -1.34 18.79
C LEU A 89 7.46 -0.83 18.56
N LEU A 90 7.25 0.01 17.55
CA LEU A 90 5.91 0.54 17.22
C LEU A 90 5.03 -0.52 16.53
N ILE A 91 5.63 -1.38 15.69
CA ILE A 91 4.95 -2.47 14.99
C ILE A 91 4.53 -3.57 15.98
N ASP A 92 5.44 -3.99 16.86
CA ASP A 92 5.17 -5.04 17.86
C ASP A 92 4.01 -4.68 18.80
N ARG A 93 3.78 -3.39 19.04
CA ARG A 93 2.67 -2.89 19.86
C ARG A 93 1.35 -2.79 19.10
N ALA A 94 1.40 -2.70 17.77
CA ALA A 94 0.20 -2.56 16.94
C ALA A 94 -0.48 -3.91 16.61
N GLY A 95 0.21 -5.04 16.87
CA GLY A 95 -0.33 -6.40 16.77
C GLY A 95 -0.99 -6.87 18.06
#